data_AF-A0A517TUX9-F1
#
_entry.id   AF-A0A517TUX9-F1
#
_cell.length_a   1.000
_cell.length_b   1.000
_cell.length_c   1.000
_cell.angle_alpha   90.00
_cell.angle_beta   90.00
_cell.angle_gamma   90.00
#
_symmetry.space_group_name_H-M   'P 1'
#
loop_
_entity.id
_entity.type
_entity.pdbx_description
1 polymer ?
#
loop_
_entity_poly.entity_id
_entity_poly.type
_entity_poly.pdbx_seq_one_letter_code
_entity_poly.pdbx_strand_id
1 'polypeptide(L)'
;MVHYLAVVTIAASTMAVAPTATQWQADYGKALAATRSDQRPLLIVLDNPADANAAVQEDLIKADGEHAELLKSYELCRVDVSTEYGKKVAEAFGATQFPHTAIIDKTGASVLFKKPGQISGDEWKSTLAKFEKGVQPVVHNVGYRGNTILGSQSGASYPAGCTACQRKAMGL
;
A
#
# COMPACT_ATOMS: atom_id res chain seq x y z
N MET A 1 1.68 -27.92 -61.90
CA MET A 1 1.38 -27.73 -60.46
C MET A 1 2.18 -26.54 -59.97
N VAL A 2 1.56 -25.36 -59.88
CA VAL A 2 2.23 -24.13 -59.45
C VAL A 2 1.93 -23.94 -57.96
N HIS A 3 2.94 -24.06 -57.11
CA HIS A 3 2.84 -23.83 -55.67
C HIS A 3 3.04 -22.34 -55.41
N TYR A 4 1.99 -21.65 -54.95
CA TYR A 4 2.08 -20.29 -54.41
C TYR A 4 2.21 -20.38 -52.88
N LEU A 5 3.38 -20.01 -52.35
CA LEU A 5 3.59 -19.81 -50.93
C LEU A 5 3.24 -18.35 -50.59
N ALA A 6 2.10 -18.16 -49.92
CA ALA A 6 1.69 -16.87 -49.38
C ALA A 6 2.41 -16.61 -48.05
N VAL A 7 3.27 -15.59 -48.03
CA VAL A 7 3.93 -15.08 -46.82
C VAL A 7 2.94 -14.16 -46.11
N VAL A 8 2.43 -14.58 -44.95
CA VAL A 8 1.58 -13.76 -44.07
C VAL A 8 2.48 -12.90 -43.19
N THR A 9 2.63 -11.62 -43.54
CA THR A 9 3.22 -10.59 -42.67
C THR A 9 2.22 -10.22 -41.58
N ILE A 10 2.50 -10.64 -40.34
CA ILE A 10 1.74 -10.24 -39.16
C ILE A 10 2.17 -8.81 -38.80
N ALA A 11 1.33 -7.83 -39.15
CA ALA A 11 1.45 -6.47 -38.65
C ALA A 11 1.11 -6.47 -37.16
N ALA A 12 2.11 -6.33 -36.30
CA ALA A 12 1.91 -6.12 -34.87
C ALA A 12 1.38 -4.69 -34.65
N SER A 13 0.06 -4.55 -34.60
CA SER A 13 -0.61 -3.32 -34.18
C SER A 13 -0.33 -3.07 -32.70
N THR A 14 0.72 -2.31 -32.40
CA THR A 14 0.95 -1.77 -31.05
C THR A 14 -0.14 -0.75 -30.76
N MET A 15 -1.20 -1.18 -30.07
CA MET A 15 -2.15 -0.23 -29.48
C MET A 15 -1.40 0.54 -28.39
N ALA A 16 -1.04 1.78 -28.71
CA ALA A 16 -0.63 2.74 -27.71
C ALA A 16 -1.84 3.02 -26.82
N VAL A 17 -1.87 2.40 -25.64
CA VAL A 17 -2.79 2.76 -24.57
C VAL A 17 -2.42 4.17 -24.15
N ALA A 18 -3.20 5.16 -24.60
CA ALA A 18 -3.10 6.51 -24.09
C ALA A 18 -3.38 6.48 -22.58
N PRO A 19 -2.57 7.15 -21.73
CA PRO A 19 -2.84 7.22 -20.32
C PRO A 19 -4.20 7.90 -20.12
N THR A 20 -5.19 7.11 -19.72
CA THR A 20 -6.52 7.58 -19.37
C THR A 20 -6.38 8.63 -18.29
N ALA A 21 -7.14 9.73 -18.42
CA ALA A 21 -7.18 10.80 -17.43
C ALA A 21 -7.28 10.24 -16.01
N THR A 22 -6.64 10.91 -15.05
CA THR A 22 -6.57 10.59 -13.63
C THR A 22 -7.99 10.45 -13.03
N GLN A 23 -8.58 9.27 -13.18
CA GLN A 23 -9.96 9.00 -12.81
C GLN A 23 -9.97 8.05 -11.62
N TRP A 24 -10.60 8.49 -10.54
CA TRP A 24 -10.80 7.68 -9.35
C TRP A 24 -11.80 6.56 -9.63
N GLN A 25 -11.38 5.32 -9.42
CA GLN A 25 -12.22 4.13 -9.52
C GLN A 25 -12.89 3.83 -8.18
N ALA A 26 -14.20 3.58 -8.19
CA ALA A 26 -14.93 3.12 -7.01
C ALA A 26 -14.78 1.60 -6.76
N ASP A 27 -14.51 0.86 -7.83
CA ASP A 27 -14.37 -0.60 -7.81
C ASP A 27 -12.90 -1.01 -7.63
N TYR A 28 -12.54 -1.50 -6.44
CA TYR A 28 -11.20 -2.02 -6.16
C TYR A 28 -10.79 -3.13 -7.14
N GLY A 29 -11.72 -4.02 -7.50
CA GLY A 29 -11.45 -5.11 -8.43
C GLY A 29 -11.06 -4.61 -9.84
N LYS A 30 -11.70 -3.53 -10.33
CA LYS A 30 -11.35 -2.92 -11.62
C LYS A 30 -10.01 -2.21 -11.55
N ALA A 31 -9.77 -1.46 -10.46
CA ALA A 31 -8.52 -0.76 -10.26
C ALA A 31 -7.34 -1.74 -10.18
N LEU A 32 -7.51 -2.89 -9.50
CA LEU A 32 -6.48 -3.93 -9.43
C LEU A 32 -6.24 -4.62 -10.78
N ALA A 33 -7.29 -4.82 -11.58
CA ALA A 33 -7.13 -5.32 -12.95
C ALA A 33 -6.37 -4.31 -13.84
N ALA A 34 -6.71 -3.03 -13.76
CA ALA A 34 -6.02 -1.95 -14.48
C ALA A 34 -4.54 -1.83 -14.06
N THR A 35 -4.26 -1.89 -12.76
CA THR A 35 -2.91 -1.92 -12.17
C THR A 35 -2.04 -3.01 -12.81
N ARG A 36 -2.60 -4.23 -12.94
CA ARG A 36 -1.88 -5.37 -13.55
C ARG A 36 -1.67 -5.22 -15.05
N SER A 37 -2.64 -4.64 -15.75
CA SER A 37 -2.56 -4.38 -17.20
C SER A 37 -1.57 -3.28 -17.53
N ASP A 38 -1.61 -2.16 -16.79
CA ASP A 38 -0.82 -0.96 -17.07
C ASP A 38 0.54 -0.97 -16.34
N GLN A 39 0.78 -1.97 -15.49
CA GLN A 39 1.99 -2.11 -14.66
C GLN A 39 2.30 -0.86 -13.81
N ARG A 40 1.26 -0.15 -13.38
CA ARG A 40 1.35 1.01 -12.48
C ARG A 40 1.00 0.62 -11.05
N PRO A 41 1.61 1.22 -10.03
CA PRO A 41 1.20 1.03 -8.64
C PRO A 41 -0.23 1.53 -8.39
N LEU A 42 -0.94 0.89 -7.45
CA LEU A 42 -2.33 1.22 -7.10
C LEU A 42 -2.37 2.01 -5.81
N LEU A 43 -2.98 3.19 -5.82
CA LEU A 43 -3.30 3.98 -4.64
C LEU A 43 -4.76 3.74 -4.25
N ILE A 44 -4.98 3.29 -3.02
CA ILE A 44 -6.29 3.01 -2.46
C ILE A 44 -6.53 3.97 -1.31
N VAL A 45 -7.66 4.64 -1.36
CA VAL A 45 -8.16 5.48 -0.28
C VAL A 45 -9.51 4.91 0.14
N LEU A 46 -9.58 4.46 1.39
CA LEU A 46 -10.81 4.06 2.04
C LEU A 46 -11.26 5.23 2.91
N ASP A 47 -12.36 5.86 2.54
CA ASP A 47 -12.88 7.02 3.27
C ASP A 47 -14.40 6.89 3.45
N ASN A 48 -14.93 7.66 4.41
CA ASN A 48 -16.36 7.79 4.59
C ASN A 48 -16.78 9.22 4.23
N PRO A 49 -17.39 9.45 3.05
CA PRO A 49 -17.86 10.78 2.67
C PRO A 49 -18.98 11.30 3.59
N ALA A 50 -19.65 10.43 4.35
CA ALA A 50 -20.68 10.84 5.30
C ALA A 50 -20.09 11.46 6.59
N ASP A 51 -18.82 11.22 6.90
CA ASP A 51 -18.15 11.65 8.13
C ASP A 51 -16.94 12.52 7.80
N ALA A 52 -17.00 13.83 8.09
CA ALA A 52 -15.91 14.76 7.78
C ALA A 52 -14.54 14.39 8.40
N ASN A 53 -14.55 13.69 9.54
CA ASN A 53 -13.32 13.21 10.18
C ASN A 53 -12.76 11.91 9.57
N ALA A 54 -13.61 11.14 8.89
CA ALA A 54 -13.26 9.90 8.20
C ALA A 54 -13.17 10.06 6.67
N ALA A 55 -13.49 11.25 6.17
CA ALA A 55 -13.30 11.67 4.78
C ALA A 55 -11.84 12.05 4.53
N VAL A 56 -11.35 11.73 3.32
CA VAL A 56 -10.07 12.24 2.85
C VAL A 56 -10.21 13.71 2.46
N GLN A 57 -9.16 14.49 2.65
CA GLN A 57 -9.15 15.90 2.22
C GLN A 57 -9.23 15.98 0.70
N GLU A 58 -10.22 16.72 0.17
CA GLU A 58 -10.44 16.83 -1.27
C GLU A 58 -9.23 17.43 -2.01
N ASP A 59 -8.49 18.33 -1.37
CA ASP A 59 -7.29 18.94 -1.94
C ASP A 59 -6.17 17.93 -2.26
N LEU A 60 -6.13 16.80 -1.56
CA LEU A 60 -5.15 15.73 -1.80
C LEU A 60 -5.52 14.84 -2.98
N ILE A 61 -6.82 14.75 -3.29
CA ILE A 61 -7.36 13.83 -4.30
C ILE A 61 -7.80 14.54 -5.59
N LYS A 62 -7.71 15.86 -5.65
CA LYS A 62 -7.99 16.65 -6.85
C LYS A 62 -7.05 16.27 -8.00
N ALA A 63 -7.66 15.94 -9.14
CA ALA A 63 -6.95 15.60 -10.39
C ALA A 63 -6.24 16.80 -11.04
N ASP A 64 -6.51 18.03 -10.57
CA ASP A 64 -5.96 19.30 -11.09
C ASP A 64 -5.13 20.06 -10.04
N GLY A 65 -4.73 19.40 -8.95
CA GLY A 65 -3.96 20.02 -7.85
C GLY A 65 -2.44 19.91 -8.00
N GLU A 66 -1.72 20.37 -6.97
CA GLU A 66 -0.25 20.27 -6.88
C GLU A 66 0.27 18.82 -6.90
N HIS A 67 -0.62 17.85 -6.65
CA HIS A 67 -0.35 16.41 -6.65
C HIS A 67 -0.79 15.70 -7.93
N ALA A 68 -1.45 16.39 -8.86
CA ALA A 68 -2.03 15.81 -10.07
C ALA A 68 -1.00 15.04 -10.91
N GLU A 69 0.22 15.58 -11.05
CA GLU A 69 1.27 14.94 -11.82
C GLU A 69 1.74 13.63 -11.18
N LEU A 70 1.87 13.61 -9.85
CA LEU A 70 2.24 12.40 -9.11
C LEU A 70 1.13 11.36 -9.19
N LEU A 71 -0.13 11.78 -9.09
CA LEU A 71 -1.30 10.91 -9.15
C LEU A 71 -1.48 10.23 -10.52
N LYS A 72 -1.02 10.84 -11.62
CA LYS A 72 -1.03 10.23 -12.98
C LYS A 72 -0.18 8.97 -13.09
N SER A 73 0.85 8.84 -12.26
CA SER A 73 1.73 7.66 -12.22
C SER A 73 1.08 6.47 -11.51
N TYR A 74 -0.06 6.67 -10.85
CA TYR A 74 -0.78 5.66 -10.09
C TYR A 74 -2.12 5.32 -10.72
N GLU A 75 -2.56 4.09 -10.49
CA GLU A 75 -3.98 3.77 -10.59
C GLU A 75 -4.67 4.26 -9.31
N LEU A 76 -5.78 4.99 -9.43
CA LEU A 76 -6.44 5.62 -8.29
C LEU A 76 -7.74 4.90 -7.96
N CYS A 77 -7.88 4.46 -6.71
CA CYS A 77 -9.08 3.82 -6.20
C CYS A 77 -9.55 4.51 -4.92
N ARG A 78 -10.81 4.96 -4.93
CA ARG A 78 -11.48 5.52 -3.76
C ARG A 78 -12.68 4.67 -3.44
N VAL A 79 -12.69 4.05 -2.27
CA VAL A 79 -13.76 3.15 -1.85
C VAL A 79 -14.48 3.75 -0.65
N ASP A 80 -15.79 3.92 -0.81
CA ASP A 80 -16.67 4.41 0.25
C ASP A 80 -16.99 3.30 1.25
N VAL A 81 -16.50 3.43 2.48
CA VAL A 81 -16.69 2.46 3.58
C VAL A 81 -18.08 2.51 4.22
N SER A 82 -18.93 3.47 3.85
CA SER A 82 -20.34 3.47 4.25
C SER A 82 -21.13 2.36 3.54
N THR A 83 -20.69 1.96 2.34
CA THR A 83 -21.31 0.91 1.53
C THR A 83 -20.95 -0.49 2.01
N GLU A 84 -21.82 -1.49 1.78
CA GLU A 84 -21.51 -2.89 2.09
C GLU A 84 -20.25 -3.40 1.38
N TYR A 85 -20.02 -2.90 0.15
CA TYR A 85 -18.81 -3.22 -0.61
C TYR A 85 -17.57 -2.66 0.09
N GLY A 86 -17.56 -1.37 0.44
CA GLY A 86 -16.42 -0.75 1.09
C GLY A 86 -16.12 -1.30 2.47
N LYS A 87 -17.14 -1.75 3.23
CA LYS A 87 -16.94 -2.47 4.50
C LYS A 87 -16.17 -3.76 4.31
N LYS A 88 -16.51 -4.56 3.29
CA LYS A 88 -15.77 -5.79 2.95
C LYS A 88 -14.34 -5.51 2.54
N VAL A 89 -14.12 -4.44 1.75
CA VAL A 89 -12.78 -4.01 1.37
C VAL A 89 -11.99 -3.58 2.62
N ALA A 90 -12.57 -2.74 3.48
CA ALA A 90 -11.93 -2.31 4.72
C ALA A 90 -11.55 -3.49 5.63
N GLU A 91 -12.42 -4.50 5.75
CA GLU A 91 -12.14 -5.73 6.50
C GLU A 91 -10.98 -6.52 5.89
N ALA A 92 -10.94 -6.67 4.56
CA ALA A 92 -9.84 -7.34 3.85
C ALA A 92 -8.49 -6.64 4.04
N PHE A 93 -8.50 -5.31 4.18
CA PHE A 93 -7.31 -4.50 4.47
C PHE A 93 -7.00 -4.38 5.98
N GLY A 94 -7.89 -4.88 6.86
CA GLY A 94 -7.78 -4.73 8.31
C GLY A 94 -7.84 -3.27 8.78
N ALA A 95 -8.56 -2.41 8.04
CA ALA A 95 -8.68 -0.99 8.35
C ALA A 95 -9.69 -0.78 9.48
N THR A 96 -9.20 -0.42 10.66
CA THR A 96 -10.02 -0.10 11.85
C THR A 96 -10.20 1.40 12.09
N GLN A 97 -9.46 2.23 11.35
CA GLN A 97 -9.46 3.69 11.45
C GLN A 97 -9.58 4.29 10.05
N PHE A 98 -10.42 5.31 9.92
CA PHE A 98 -10.71 6.00 8.68
C PHE A 98 -10.36 7.50 8.82
N PRO A 99 -9.86 8.15 7.75
CA PRO A 99 -9.54 7.59 6.44
C PRO A 99 -8.37 6.60 6.48
N HIS A 100 -8.31 5.65 5.55
CA HIS A 100 -7.22 4.68 5.44
C HIS A 100 -6.62 4.73 4.04
N THR A 101 -5.32 4.99 3.96
CA THR A 101 -4.60 5.02 2.68
C THR A 101 -3.68 3.82 2.57
N ALA A 102 -3.76 3.11 1.45
CA ALA A 102 -2.86 2.02 1.12
C ALA A 102 -2.29 2.17 -0.29
N ILE A 103 -1.02 1.81 -0.48
CA ILE A 103 -0.37 1.75 -1.79
C ILE A 103 0.00 0.30 -2.05
N ILE A 104 -0.39 -0.23 -3.21
CA ILE A 104 -0.06 -1.58 -3.66
C ILE A 104 0.94 -1.49 -4.82
N ASP A 105 1.85 -2.46 -4.85
CA ASP A 105 2.78 -2.69 -5.93
C ASP A 105 2.06 -2.88 -7.29
N LYS A 106 2.76 -2.61 -8.39
CA LYS A 106 2.27 -2.79 -9.78
C LYS A 106 1.80 -4.21 -10.11
N THR A 107 2.27 -5.22 -9.38
CA THR A 107 1.82 -6.60 -9.50
C THR A 107 0.43 -6.83 -8.88
N GLY A 108 -0.03 -5.90 -8.04
CA GLY A 108 -1.23 -6.07 -7.22
C GLY A 108 -1.09 -7.17 -6.16
N ALA A 109 0.13 -7.60 -5.84
CA ALA A 109 0.39 -8.74 -4.95
C ALA A 109 0.82 -8.32 -3.53
N SER A 110 1.30 -7.09 -3.33
CA SER A 110 1.84 -6.66 -2.04
C SER A 110 1.53 -5.20 -1.75
N VAL A 111 1.08 -4.94 -0.52
CA VAL A 111 0.85 -3.59 0.01
C VAL A 111 2.21 -3.00 0.41
N LEU A 112 2.64 -1.95 -0.28
CA LEU A 112 3.90 -1.23 -0.04
C LEU A 112 3.81 -0.27 1.15
N PHE A 113 2.65 0.35 1.31
CA PHE A 113 2.40 1.34 2.35
C PHE A 113 0.97 1.22 2.83
N LYS A 114 0.77 1.37 4.14
CA LYS A 114 -0.55 1.51 4.75
C LYS A 114 -0.46 2.54 5.86
N LYS A 115 -1.38 3.51 5.85
CA LYS A 115 -1.49 4.49 6.91
C LYS A 115 -2.96 4.65 7.30
N PRO A 116 -3.30 4.33 8.56
CA PRO A 116 -4.57 4.72 9.13
C PRO A 116 -4.55 6.19 9.55
N GLY A 117 -5.70 6.85 9.44
CA GLY A 117 -5.92 8.23 9.84
C GLY A 117 -5.62 9.26 8.74
N GLN A 118 -5.86 10.53 9.07
CA GLN A 118 -5.58 11.62 8.17
C GLN A 118 -4.09 11.73 7.85
N ILE A 119 -3.80 12.03 6.58
CA ILE A 119 -2.47 12.29 6.05
C ILE A 119 -2.39 13.77 5.66
N SER A 120 -1.29 14.43 6.01
CA SER A 120 -1.03 15.81 5.60
C SER A 120 -0.56 15.87 4.15
N GLY A 121 -0.74 17.01 3.48
CA GLY A 121 -0.32 17.19 2.08
C GLY A 121 1.17 16.95 1.85
N ASP A 122 2.04 17.40 2.76
CA ASP A 122 3.49 17.14 2.67
C ASP A 122 3.82 15.65 2.78
N GLU A 123 3.16 14.95 3.69
CA GLU A 123 3.38 13.52 3.87
C GLU A 123 2.81 12.71 2.71
N TRP A 124 1.66 13.12 2.18
CA TRP A 124 1.06 12.57 0.96
C TRP A 124 2.02 12.67 -0.22
N LYS A 125 2.53 13.88 -0.48
CA LYS A 125 3.49 14.15 -1.56
C LYS A 125 4.77 13.33 -1.40
N SER A 126 5.33 13.28 -0.19
CA SER A 126 6.54 12.51 0.10
C SER A 126 6.31 11.00 -0.10
N THR A 127 5.15 10.50 0.30
CA THR A 127 4.78 9.09 0.15
C THR A 127 4.60 8.72 -1.33
N LEU A 128 3.88 9.54 -2.11
CA LEU A 128 3.73 9.33 -3.55
C LEU A 128 5.08 9.41 -4.27
N ALA A 129 5.92 10.40 -3.98
CA ALA A 129 7.25 10.49 -4.59
C ALA A 129 8.13 9.27 -4.25
N LYS A 130 8.00 8.72 -3.02
CA LYS A 130 8.78 7.56 -2.58
C LYS A 130 8.38 6.26 -3.27
N PHE A 131 7.09 6.07 -3.51
CA PHE A 131 6.55 4.83 -4.09
C PHE A 131 6.20 4.96 -5.57
N GLU A 132 6.60 6.04 -6.24
CA GLU A 132 6.25 6.33 -7.64
C GLU A 132 6.65 5.17 -8.58
N LYS A 133 7.81 4.58 -8.29
CA LYS A 133 8.33 3.45 -9.07
C LYS A 133 7.61 2.14 -8.81
N GLY A 134 6.75 2.07 -7.79
CA GLY A 134 6.03 0.86 -7.40
C GLY A 134 6.95 -0.32 -7.14
N VAL A 135 8.16 -0.08 -6.62
CA VAL A 135 9.14 -1.11 -6.26
C VAL A 135 9.27 -1.10 -4.75
N GLN A 136 9.16 -2.27 -4.12
CA GLN A 136 9.47 -2.42 -2.70
C GLN A 136 10.82 -1.78 -2.41
N PRO A 137 10.94 -0.84 -1.46
CA PRO A 137 12.25 -0.50 -0.95
C PRO A 137 12.82 -1.82 -0.45
N VAL A 138 13.97 -2.23 -1.02
CA VAL A 138 14.68 -3.44 -0.60
C VAL A 138 14.89 -3.28 0.90
N VAL A 139 14.03 -3.96 1.68
CA VAL A 139 14.18 -4.04 3.11
C VAL A 139 15.46 -4.80 3.26
N HIS A 140 16.56 -4.07 3.45
CA HIS A 140 17.74 -4.63 4.04
C HIS A 140 17.28 -5.00 5.44
N ASN A 141 16.73 -6.21 5.57
CA ASN A 141 16.78 -6.93 6.82
C ASN A 141 18.27 -7.07 7.09
N VAL A 142 18.85 -6.04 7.72
CA VAL A 142 20.05 -6.21 8.50
C VAL A 142 19.59 -7.18 9.56
N GLY A 143 19.77 -8.47 9.27
CA GLY A 143 19.57 -9.52 10.22
C GLY A 143 20.46 -9.15 11.39
N TYR A 144 19.86 -8.57 12.43
CA TYR A 144 20.34 -8.82 13.76
C TYR A 144 20.25 -10.33 13.89
N ARG A 145 21.39 -10.97 13.60
CA ARG A 145 21.67 -12.36 13.87
C ARG A 145 21.72 -12.46 15.38
N GLY A 146 20.54 -12.36 15.99
CA GLY A 146 20.27 -12.77 17.35
C GLY A 146 20.66 -14.22 17.41
N ASN A 147 21.79 -14.42 18.07
CA ASN A 147 22.39 -15.68 18.46
C ASN A 147 21.37 -16.82 18.57
N THR A 148 21.48 -17.79 17.66
CA THR A 148 20.85 -19.09 17.80
C THR A 148 21.29 -19.71 19.12
N ILE A 149 20.38 -19.82 20.08
CA ILE A 149 20.47 -20.86 21.11
C ILE A 149 19.24 -21.74 20.92
N LEU A 150 19.39 -22.74 20.05
CA LEU A 150 18.61 -23.97 20.13
C LEU A 150 19.20 -24.73 21.32
N GLY A 151 18.53 -24.63 22.46
CA GLY A 151 19.01 -25.22 23.71
C GLY A 151 17.87 -25.32 24.70
N SER A 152 17.06 -26.37 24.53
CA SER A 152 16.25 -26.92 25.59
C SER A 152 17.17 -27.23 26.78
N GLN A 153 17.09 -26.45 27.86
CA GLN A 153 17.45 -26.90 29.20
C GLN A 153 16.85 -25.95 30.25
N SER A 154 15.91 -26.51 31.00
CA SER A 154 15.51 -26.13 32.35
C SER A 154 16.68 -25.59 33.17
N GLY A 155 16.54 -24.38 33.70
CA GLY A 155 17.48 -23.82 34.67
C GLY A 155 17.17 -22.37 34.96
N ALA A 156 16.61 -22.10 36.14
CA ALA A 156 16.50 -20.75 36.67
C ALA A 156 17.87 -20.06 36.67
N SER A 157 17.94 -18.88 36.07
CA SER A 157 19.05 -17.95 36.29
C SER A 157 18.50 -16.53 36.27
N TYR A 158 18.42 -15.99 37.49
CA TYR A 158 18.06 -14.61 37.77
C TYR A 158 19.11 -13.67 37.16
N PRO A 159 18.73 -12.56 36.51
CA PRO A 159 19.67 -11.50 36.22
C PRO A 159 20.06 -10.80 37.52
N ALA A 160 21.33 -10.96 37.88
CA ALA A 160 22.02 -10.09 38.82
C ALA A 160 21.99 -8.65 38.30
N GLY A 161 21.53 -7.70 39.12
CA GLY A 161 21.75 -6.28 38.85
C GLY A 161 20.59 -5.33 39.10
N CYS A 162 19.91 -5.42 40.25
CA CYS A 162 19.12 -4.31 40.80
C CYS A 162 19.36 -4.20 42.31
N THR A 163 20.50 -3.62 42.71
CA THR A 163 20.88 -3.41 44.13
C THR A 163 20.03 -2.34 44.86
N ALA A 164 19.05 -1.73 44.21
CA ALA A 164 18.16 -0.74 44.83
C ALA A 164 16.87 -1.33 45.42
N CYS A 165 16.45 -2.55 45.05
CA CYS A 165 15.14 -3.09 45.46
C CYS A 165 15.17 -3.97 46.72
N GLN A 166 16.34 -4.31 47.27
CA GLN A 166 16.44 -5.35 48.31
C GLN A 166 16.33 -4.85 49.76
N ARG A 167 16.18 -3.54 49.99
CA ARG A 167 16.13 -2.97 51.36
C ARG A 167 14.73 -2.91 52.00
N LYS A 168 13.68 -3.39 51.32
CA LYS A 168 12.29 -3.32 51.84
C LYS A 168 11.69 -4.66 52.28
N ALA A 169 12.45 -5.76 52.21
CA ALA A 169 11.98 -7.11 52.55
C ALA A 169 12.57 -7.70 53.85
N MET A 170 13.43 -6.97 54.56
CA MET A 170 13.90 -7.36 55.89
C MET A 170 13.47 -6.27 56.87
N GLY A 171 12.35 -6.52 57.55
CA GLY A 171 11.81 -5.63 58.58
C GLY A 171 12.78 -5.46 59.73
N LEU A 172 13.45 -4.30 59.74
CA LEU A 172 14.01 -3.60 60.88
C LEU A 172 13.66 -2.12 60.73
#